data_AF-A0A091NEK6-F1
#
_entry.id   AF-A0A091NEK6-F1
#
_cell.length_a   1.000
_cell.length_b   1.000
_cell.length_c   1.000
_cell.angle_alpha   90.00
_cell.angle_beta   90.00
_cell.angle_gamma   90.00
#
_symmetry.space_group_name_H-M   'P 1'
#
loop_
_entity.id
_entity.type
_entity.pdbx_description
1 polymer ?
#
loop_
_entity_poly.entity_id
_entity_poly.type
_entity_poly.pdbx_seq_one_letter_code
_entity_poly.pdbx_strand_id
1 'polypeptide(L)'
;RMLSGYQPNSRVKNSYRILGLEEGCSLDDVRRSYRNLAKKYHPDSSSDMANSDTFIKVEEAYRVVLSDVAARKKLNEDEEEEEEEEEGEDLFKTKSLPHRHYLSFEGVGIGTPSQREKQYMQFRVDRATEQVLEYRQQRLENQYAGTDLRTAKDVRESKKVKITQAVERLVEDLIQESMAKGDFDNLRGKGKPLKKFSGYLHIDPMTHNINRILIDNGYQPEWILLQKEIRETIQRLRKGIVASRRKFGEEMTPSEQKQWSKICEQFVEDIRKLNKRVDSFNLVVPILSGQMVHFSADKEMARAQKIYEALME
;
A
#
# COMPACT_ATOMS: atom_id res chain seq x y z
N ARG A 1 34.99 0.40 22.38
CA ARG A 1 35.44 1.06 23.64
C ARG A 1 34.27 1.92 24.07
N MET A 2 33.36 1.36 24.88
CA MET A 2 32.09 1.97 25.22
C MET A 2 32.32 3.17 26.15
N LEU A 3 32.00 4.37 25.67
CA LEU A 3 31.86 5.55 26.50
C LEU A 3 30.35 5.82 26.62
N SER A 4 29.65 4.91 27.29
CA SER A 4 28.32 5.21 27.81
C SER A 4 28.51 6.29 28.87
N GLY A 5 28.01 7.49 28.59
CA GLY A 5 28.10 8.66 29.45
C GLY A 5 27.27 8.57 30.74
N TYR A 6 26.75 7.41 31.09
CA TYR A 6 25.94 7.23 32.29
C TYR A 6 26.83 6.86 33.49
N GLN A 7 27.07 7.82 34.37
CA GLN A 7 27.65 7.55 35.70
C GLN A 7 26.51 7.35 36.69
N PRO A 8 26.22 6.13 37.15
CA PRO A 8 25.15 5.93 38.11
C PRO A 8 25.50 6.63 39.43
N ASN A 9 24.54 7.38 39.97
CA ASN A 9 24.65 8.03 41.27
C ASN A 9 25.14 7.03 42.33
N SER A 10 25.94 7.48 43.30
CA SER A 10 26.53 6.61 44.35
C SER A 10 25.50 5.74 45.09
N ARG A 11 24.27 6.25 45.24
CA ARG A 11 23.12 5.54 45.81
C ARG A 11 22.67 4.33 44.98
N VAL A 12 22.71 4.44 43.66
CA VAL A 12 22.34 3.37 42.73
C VAL A 12 23.37 2.24 42.79
N LYS A 13 24.67 2.60 42.75
CA LYS A 13 25.78 1.63 42.89
C LYS A 13 25.72 0.84 44.20
N ASN A 14 25.40 1.52 45.29
CA ASN A 14 25.22 0.86 46.59
C ASN A 14 23.99 -0.06 46.62
N SER A 15 22.92 0.27 45.89
CA SER A 15 21.72 -0.55 45.79
C SER A 15 21.97 -1.86 45.03
N TYR A 16 22.75 -1.82 43.94
CA TYR A 16 23.20 -3.04 43.24
C TYR A 16 24.05 -3.95 44.14
N ARG A 17 24.95 -3.36 44.95
CA ARG A 17 25.75 -4.12 45.94
C ARG A 17 24.90 -4.79 47.02
N ILE A 18 23.87 -4.10 47.52
CA ILE A 18 22.93 -4.67 48.52
C ILE A 18 22.18 -5.87 47.93
N LEU A 19 21.83 -5.82 46.64
CA LEU A 19 21.19 -6.93 45.93
C LEU A 19 22.20 -7.98 45.43
N GLY A 20 23.50 -7.78 45.60
CA GLY A 20 24.54 -8.70 45.12
C GLY A 20 24.61 -8.83 43.60
N LEU A 21 24.29 -7.75 42.87
CA LEU A 21 24.26 -7.72 41.41
C LEU A 21 25.28 -6.72 40.86
N GLU A 22 25.70 -6.95 39.62
CA GLU A 22 26.58 -6.04 38.89
C GLU A 22 25.76 -4.98 38.12
N GLU A 23 26.41 -3.88 37.76
CA GLU A 23 25.79 -2.83 36.95
C GLU A 23 25.57 -3.37 35.52
N GLY A 24 24.33 -3.37 35.04
CA GLY A 24 23.98 -3.90 33.71
C GLY A 24 23.35 -5.31 33.70
N CYS A 25 23.00 -5.86 34.87
CA CYS A 25 22.23 -7.12 34.93
C CYS A 25 20.83 -7.01 34.30
N SER A 26 20.32 -8.12 33.78
CA SER A 26 18.96 -8.21 33.23
C SER A 26 17.90 -8.03 34.32
N LEU A 27 16.72 -7.50 33.94
CA LEU A 27 15.56 -7.35 34.82
C LEU A 27 15.18 -8.66 35.53
N ASP A 28 15.36 -9.79 34.85
CA ASP A 28 15.04 -11.10 35.40
C ASP A 28 16.03 -11.54 36.49
N ASP A 29 17.30 -11.14 36.38
CA ASP A 29 18.31 -11.40 37.41
C ASP A 29 18.08 -10.51 38.64
N VAL A 30 17.67 -9.26 38.44
CA VAL A 30 17.23 -8.35 39.53
C VAL A 30 16.05 -8.96 40.29
N ARG A 31 15.03 -9.43 39.57
CA ARG A 31 13.86 -10.10 40.17
C ARG A 31 14.23 -11.39 40.89
N ARG A 32 15.15 -12.17 40.34
CA ARG A 32 15.61 -13.43 40.94
C ARG A 32 16.38 -13.19 42.24
N SER A 33 17.30 -12.24 42.25
CA SER A 33 18.06 -11.88 43.45
C SER A 33 17.15 -11.36 44.55
N TYR A 34 16.24 -10.44 44.23
CA TYR A 34 15.28 -9.90 45.20
C TYR A 34 14.43 -11.01 45.83
N ARG A 35 13.89 -11.96 45.03
CA ARG A 35 13.12 -13.09 45.57
C ARG A 35 13.95 -13.97 46.50
N ASN A 36 15.22 -14.18 46.20
CA ASN A 36 16.12 -14.98 47.03
C ASN A 36 16.47 -14.28 48.35
N LEU A 37 16.67 -12.96 48.33
CA LEU A 37 16.94 -12.16 49.53
C LEU A 37 15.68 -11.99 50.37
N ALA A 38 14.52 -11.76 49.75
CA ALA A 38 13.23 -11.70 50.42
C ALA A 38 12.97 -12.99 51.20
N LYS A 39 13.15 -14.17 50.58
CA LYS A 39 12.98 -15.45 51.28
C LYS A 39 13.91 -15.65 52.48
N LYS A 40 15.09 -15.02 52.49
CA LYS A 40 16.09 -15.15 53.56
C LYS A 40 15.89 -14.18 54.71
N TYR A 41 15.42 -12.97 54.41
CA TYR A 41 15.36 -11.85 55.35
C TYR A 41 13.93 -11.46 55.76
N HIS A 42 12.89 -12.04 55.15
CA HIS A 42 11.50 -11.73 55.49
C HIS A 42 11.20 -12.10 56.95
N PRO A 43 10.50 -11.23 57.71
CA PRO A 43 10.25 -11.43 59.14
C PRO A 43 9.40 -12.68 59.44
N ASP A 44 8.63 -13.15 58.46
CA ASP A 44 7.81 -14.37 58.53
C ASP A 44 8.51 -15.63 57.97
N SER A 45 9.82 -15.53 57.67
CA SER A 45 10.59 -16.69 57.20
C SER A 45 11.18 -17.48 58.38
N SER A 46 11.23 -18.80 58.28
CA SER A 46 11.80 -19.69 59.31
C SER A 46 13.34 -19.72 59.32
N SER A 47 13.99 -18.65 58.84
CA SER A 47 15.43 -18.53 58.65
C SER A 47 16.05 -17.76 59.81
N ASP A 48 17.19 -18.21 60.34
CA ASP A 48 17.90 -17.55 61.46
C ASP A 48 18.37 -16.12 61.12
N MET A 49 18.36 -15.75 59.83
CA MET A 49 18.74 -14.44 59.32
C MET A 49 17.55 -13.49 59.09
N ALA A 50 16.33 -13.88 59.48
CA ALA A 50 15.13 -13.07 59.31
C ALA A 50 15.23 -11.77 60.14
N ASN A 51 15.28 -10.61 59.46
CA ASN A 51 15.46 -9.32 60.12
C ASN A 51 14.75 -8.20 59.35
N SER A 52 13.75 -7.58 59.98
CA SER A 52 12.87 -6.56 59.39
C SER A 52 13.66 -5.38 58.78
N ASP A 53 14.67 -4.88 59.50
CA ASP A 53 15.43 -3.71 59.08
C ASP A 53 16.28 -4.00 57.83
N THR A 54 16.74 -5.24 57.69
CA THR A 54 17.50 -5.68 56.52
C THR A 54 16.58 -5.89 55.32
N PHE A 55 15.36 -6.37 55.54
CA PHE A 55 14.36 -6.55 54.51
C PHE A 55 13.93 -5.21 53.89
N ILE A 56 13.69 -4.18 54.73
CA ILE A 56 13.35 -2.83 54.26
C ILE A 56 14.46 -2.27 53.35
N LYS A 57 15.74 -2.45 53.75
CA LYS A 57 16.89 -2.01 52.93
C LYS A 57 16.97 -2.75 51.58
N VAL A 58 16.63 -4.03 51.56
CA VAL A 58 16.59 -4.84 50.31
C VAL A 58 15.44 -4.38 49.41
N GLU A 59 14.28 -4.06 49.97
CA GLU A 59 13.14 -3.54 49.21
C GLU A 59 13.42 -2.15 48.62
N GLU A 60 14.00 -1.25 49.41
CA GLU A 60 14.42 0.06 48.92
C GLU A 60 15.45 -0.04 47.79
N ALA A 61 16.45 -0.90 47.95
CA ALA A 61 17.46 -1.16 46.93
C ALA A 61 16.83 -1.70 45.63
N TYR A 62 15.85 -2.60 45.75
CA TYR A 62 15.12 -3.15 44.60
C TYR A 62 14.33 -2.09 43.84
N ARG A 63 13.62 -1.20 44.54
CA ARG A 63 12.86 -0.09 43.91
C ARG A 63 13.78 0.86 43.14
N VAL A 64 14.93 1.20 43.71
CA VAL A 64 15.92 2.09 43.07
C VAL A 64 16.49 1.45 41.80
N VAL A 65 16.89 0.18 41.86
CA VAL A 65 17.43 -0.55 40.70
C VAL A 65 16.39 -0.68 39.58
N LEU A 66 15.12 -0.95 39.90
CA LEU A 66 14.07 -0.99 38.88
C LEU A 66 13.90 0.35 38.15
N SER A 67 13.97 1.47 38.88
CA SER A 67 13.86 2.80 38.27
C SER A 67 15.04 3.12 37.35
N ASP A 68 16.26 2.70 37.72
CA ASP A 68 17.47 2.85 36.90
C ASP A 68 17.39 2.02 35.62
N VAL A 69 16.97 0.75 35.71
CA VAL A 69 16.83 -0.11 34.52
C VAL A 69 15.73 0.39 33.57
N ALA A 70 14.62 0.92 34.10
CA ALA A 70 13.58 1.54 33.28
C ALA A 70 14.07 2.82 32.58
N ALA A 71 14.84 3.66 33.29
CA ALA A 71 15.42 4.87 32.71
C ALA A 71 16.45 4.54 31.62
N ARG A 72 17.30 3.53 31.82
CA ARG A 72 18.25 3.03 30.81
C ARG A 72 17.55 2.43 29.60
N LYS A 73 16.48 1.65 29.81
CA LYS A 73 15.71 1.10 28.70
C LYS A 73 15.11 2.20 27.83
N LYS A 74 14.59 3.26 28.46
CA LYS A 74 14.07 4.42 27.75
C LYS A 74 15.16 5.17 26.99
N LEU A 75 16.34 5.35 27.60
CA LEU A 75 17.49 5.97 26.91
C LEU A 75 17.96 5.14 25.72
N ASN A 76 18.03 3.81 25.85
CA ASN A 76 18.39 2.93 24.74
C ASN A 76 17.30 2.92 23.65
N GLU A 77 16.01 2.99 24.00
CA GLU A 77 14.92 3.12 23.02
C GLU A 77 14.98 4.47 22.29
N ASP A 78 15.28 5.56 23.01
CA ASP A 78 15.46 6.89 22.43
C ASP A 78 16.74 6.93 21.55
N GLU A 79 17.84 6.27 21.96
CA GLU A 79 19.08 6.11 21.18
C GLU A 79 18.90 5.19 19.96
N GLU A 80 18.13 4.10 20.07
CA GLU A 80 17.78 3.23 18.93
C GLU A 80 16.85 3.97 17.94
N GLU A 81 15.91 4.80 18.42
CA GLU A 81 15.12 5.69 17.57
C GLU A 81 16.00 6.76 16.88
N GLU A 82 16.99 7.32 17.57
CA GLU A 82 17.97 8.25 17.00
C GLU A 82 18.94 7.56 16.03
N GLU A 83 19.42 6.35 16.31
CA GLU A 83 20.27 5.54 15.42
C GLU A 83 19.48 5.01 14.20
N GLU A 84 18.20 4.66 14.33
CA GLU A 84 17.32 4.36 13.18
C GLU A 84 17.05 5.63 12.33
N GLU A 85 16.97 6.80 12.96
CA GLU A 85 16.92 8.09 12.27
C GLU A 85 18.27 8.43 11.60
N GLU A 86 19.43 8.18 12.23
CA GLU A 86 20.78 8.44 11.69
C GLU A 86 21.22 7.42 10.62
N GLU A 87 20.99 6.11 10.81
CA GLU A 87 21.23 5.08 9.77
C GLU A 87 20.26 5.26 8.58
N GLY A 88 19.05 5.78 8.83
CA GLY A 88 18.13 6.25 7.81
C GLY A 88 18.58 7.54 7.10
N GLU A 89 19.45 8.34 7.71
CA GLU A 89 19.99 9.58 7.16
C GLU A 89 21.34 9.42 6.44
N ASP A 90 22.15 8.42 6.80
CA ASP A 90 23.53 8.26 6.32
C ASP A 90 23.72 7.29 5.14
N LEU A 91 22.68 6.54 4.74
CA LEU A 91 22.70 5.79 3.49
C LEU A 91 22.40 6.71 2.29
N PHE A 92 23.34 7.58 1.94
CA PHE A 92 23.33 8.36 0.71
C PHE A 92 22.00 9.11 0.47
N LYS A 93 21.88 10.30 1.08
CA LYS A 93 21.41 11.48 0.34
C LYS A 93 22.37 11.72 -0.85
N THR A 94 22.47 10.80 -1.82
CA THR A 94 22.40 11.24 -3.20
C THR A 94 21.05 11.91 -3.32
N LYS A 95 21.00 13.19 -2.91
CA LYS A 95 20.21 14.19 -3.60
C LYS A 95 20.71 14.12 -5.04
N SER A 96 20.31 13.08 -5.78
CA SER A 96 20.13 13.21 -7.20
C SER A 96 19.25 14.44 -7.27
N LEU A 97 19.85 15.56 -7.69
CA LEU A 97 19.15 16.81 -7.90
C LEU A 97 17.84 16.39 -8.55
N PRO A 98 16.66 16.65 -7.95
CA PRO A 98 15.41 16.31 -8.60
C PRO A 98 15.60 16.84 -10.01
N HIS A 99 15.56 15.96 -11.02
CA HIS A 99 15.84 16.36 -12.38
C HIS A 99 15.01 17.61 -12.55
N ARG A 100 15.68 18.75 -12.74
CA ARG A 100 15.02 20.03 -12.95
C ARG A 100 14.40 19.85 -14.32
N HIS A 101 13.30 19.11 -14.38
CA HIS A 101 12.29 19.22 -15.40
C HIS A 101 11.90 20.67 -15.25
N TYR A 102 12.55 21.53 -16.03
CA TYR A 102 12.21 22.92 -16.15
C TYR A 102 10.78 22.91 -16.65
N LEU A 103 9.85 22.96 -15.71
CA LEU A 103 8.53 23.58 -15.80
C LEU A 103 7.94 23.58 -17.22
N SER A 104 7.91 22.41 -17.86
CA SER A 104 7.00 22.15 -18.96
C SER A 104 5.66 21.93 -18.27
N PHE A 105 5.05 23.02 -17.80
CA PHE A 105 3.71 23.03 -17.20
C PHE A 105 2.63 22.66 -18.22
N GLU A 106 2.98 21.92 -19.28
CA GLU A 106 2.11 21.60 -20.41
C GLU A 106 1.52 22.87 -21.07
N GLY A 107 2.20 24.02 -20.91
CA GLY A 107 1.70 25.33 -21.36
C GLY A 107 0.62 25.94 -20.45
N VAL A 108 0.32 25.31 -19.31
CA VAL A 108 -0.70 25.74 -18.36
C VAL A 108 -0.18 26.87 -17.46
N GLY A 109 -0.97 27.93 -17.39
CA GLY A 109 -0.83 29.01 -16.44
C GLY A 109 -0.07 30.25 -16.94
N ILE A 110 -0.38 31.39 -16.32
CA ILE A 110 0.07 32.72 -16.70
C ILE A 110 0.69 33.40 -15.47
N GLY A 111 1.67 34.28 -15.67
CA GLY A 111 2.29 35.05 -14.59
C GLY A 111 3.66 34.51 -14.18
N THR A 112 4.03 34.77 -12.92
CA THR A 112 5.36 34.42 -12.40
C THR A 112 5.55 32.91 -12.29
N PRO A 113 6.80 32.39 -12.30
CA PRO A 113 7.05 30.94 -12.20
C PRO A 113 6.36 30.25 -11.01
N SER A 114 6.31 30.91 -9.84
CA SER A 114 5.65 30.37 -8.65
C SER A 114 4.11 30.39 -8.77
N GLN A 115 3.52 31.40 -9.42
CA GLN A 115 2.07 31.41 -9.68
C GLN A 115 1.69 30.30 -10.65
N ARG A 116 2.49 30.10 -11.70
CA ARG A 116 2.30 29.04 -12.68
C ARG A 116 2.45 27.65 -12.07
N GLU A 117 3.39 27.49 -11.15
CA GLU A 117 3.56 26.25 -10.37
C GLU A 117 2.30 25.90 -9.57
N LYS A 118 1.74 26.87 -8.82
CA LYS A 118 0.49 26.65 -8.07
C LYS A 118 -0.68 26.29 -8.99
N GLN A 119 -0.80 26.96 -10.14
CA GLN A 119 -1.84 26.68 -11.12
C GLN A 119 -1.68 25.28 -11.74
N TYR A 120 -0.45 24.88 -12.06
CA TYR A 120 -0.18 23.54 -12.58
C TYR A 120 -0.43 22.44 -11.53
N MET A 121 -0.09 22.68 -10.26
CA MET A 121 -0.44 21.76 -9.17
C MET A 121 -1.96 21.58 -9.07
N GLN A 122 -2.72 22.67 -9.12
CA GLN A 122 -4.18 22.62 -9.13
C GLN A 122 -4.70 21.85 -10.34
N PHE A 123 -4.22 22.18 -11.54
CA PHE A 123 -4.59 21.50 -12.78
C PHE A 123 -4.33 19.99 -12.72
N ARG A 124 -3.20 19.55 -12.14
CA ARG A 124 -2.90 18.13 -11.95
C ARG A 124 -3.88 17.43 -11.02
N VAL A 125 -4.29 18.12 -9.94
CA VAL A 125 -5.31 17.60 -9.02
C VAL A 125 -6.63 17.47 -9.75
N ASP A 126 -7.09 18.54 -10.42
CA ASP A 126 -8.35 18.56 -11.14
C ASP A 126 -8.41 17.44 -12.19
N ARG A 127 -7.36 17.29 -13.01
CA ARG A 127 -7.24 16.19 -13.98
C ARG A 127 -7.30 14.81 -13.33
N ALA A 128 -6.66 14.62 -12.18
CA ALA A 128 -6.73 13.35 -11.45
C ALA A 128 -8.16 13.08 -10.92
N THR A 129 -8.87 14.12 -10.48
CA THR A 129 -10.28 13.97 -10.07
C THR A 129 -11.18 13.61 -11.24
N GLU A 130 -10.99 14.24 -12.41
CA GLU A 130 -11.73 13.91 -13.64
C GLU A 130 -11.50 12.46 -14.06
N GLN A 131 -10.25 11.98 -14.04
CA GLN A 131 -9.91 10.59 -14.34
C GLN A 131 -10.61 9.58 -13.42
N VAL A 132 -10.70 9.87 -12.12
CA VAL A 132 -11.43 9.04 -11.16
C VAL A 132 -12.92 9.02 -11.48
N LEU A 133 -13.50 10.19 -11.78
CA LEU A 133 -14.91 10.30 -12.12
C LEU A 133 -15.23 9.53 -13.40
N GLU A 134 -14.43 9.70 -14.45
CA GLU A 134 -14.58 8.99 -15.71
C GLU A 134 -14.45 7.47 -15.52
N TYR A 135 -13.45 7.01 -14.76
CA TYR A 135 -13.30 5.59 -14.46
C TYR A 135 -14.52 5.00 -13.72
N ARG A 136 -15.07 5.74 -12.75
CA ARG A 136 -16.29 5.36 -12.03
C ARG A 136 -17.49 5.30 -12.98
N GLN A 137 -17.62 6.27 -13.88
CA GLN A 137 -18.67 6.30 -14.88
C GLN A 137 -18.58 5.07 -15.80
N GLN A 138 -17.41 4.80 -16.38
CA GLN A 138 -17.21 3.64 -17.25
C GLN A 138 -17.49 2.31 -16.52
N ARG A 139 -17.12 2.22 -15.24
CA ARG A 139 -17.45 1.05 -14.39
C ARG A 139 -18.94 0.88 -14.21
N LEU A 140 -19.69 1.96 -14.01
CA LEU A 140 -21.14 1.93 -13.89
C LEU A 140 -21.78 1.57 -15.23
N GLU A 141 -21.38 2.22 -16.32
CA GLU A 141 -21.87 1.94 -17.67
C GLU A 141 -21.67 0.47 -18.05
N ASN A 142 -20.50 -0.11 -17.80
CA ASN A 142 -20.25 -1.53 -18.05
C ASN A 142 -21.15 -2.46 -17.20
N GLN A 143 -21.53 -2.04 -15.99
CA GLN A 143 -22.48 -2.79 -15.16
C GLN A 143 -23.91 -2.69 -15.72
N TYR A 144 -24.32 -1.51 -16.18
CA TYR A 144 -25.64 -1.27 -16.76
C TYR A 144 -25.79 -1.87 -18.17
N ALA A 145 -24.74 -1.82 -19.01
CA ALA A 145 -24.71 -2.39 -20.35
C ALA A 145 -24.95 -3.91 -20.39
N GLY A 146 -24.74 -4.60 -19.27
CA GLY A 146 -25.01 -6.04 -19.13
C GLY A 146 -26.43 -6.40 -18.69
N THR A 147 -27.27 -5.44 -18.25
CA THR A 147 -28.55 -5.76 -17.59
C THR A 147 -29.67 -4.76 -17.84
N ASP A 148 -30.49 -4.99 -18.88
CA ASP A 148 -31.78 -4.32 -19.10
C ASP A 148 -32.90 -4.75 -18.09
N LEU A 149 -32.57 -5.42 -16.97
CA LEU A 149 -33.54 -6.17 -16.14
C LEU A 149 -33.42 -6.01 -14.62
N ARG A 150 -32.98 -4.86 -14.08
CA ARG A 150 -32.68 -4.73 -12.63
C ARG A 150 -33.25 -3.55 -11.82
N THR A 151 -34.38 -2.97 -12.21
CA THR A 151 -35.03 -1.84 -11.53
C THR A 151 -35.28 -2.01 -10.01
N ALA A 152 -35.44 -3.24 -9.49
CA ALA A 152 -35.78 -3.49 -8.08
C ALA A 152 -34.57 -3.56 -7.12
N LYS A 153 -33.38 -4.01 -7.59
CA LYS A 153 -32.15 -3.94 -6.77
C LYS A 153 -31.64 -2.50 -6.68
N ASP A 154 -31.85 -1.74 -7.74
CA ASP A 154 -31.41 -0.35 -7.87
C ASP A 154 -32.11 0.60 -6.89
N VAL A 155 -33.37 0.36 -6.52
CA VAL A 155 -34.04 1.18 -5.48
C VAL A 155 -33.40 0.96 -4.11
N ARG A 156 -32.93 -0.25 -3.80
CA ARG A 156 -32.25 -0.53 -2.52
C ARG A 156 -30.83 0.02 -2.52
N GLU A 157 -30.09 -0.15 -3.60
CA GLU A 157 -28.72 0.36 -3.73
C GLU A 157 -28.69 1.89 -3.82
N SER A 158 -29.60 2.52 -4.58
CA SER A 158 -29.74 3.98 -4.60
C SER A 158 -30.18 4.55 -3.25
N LYS A 159 -31.05 3.88 -2.49
CA LYS A 159 -31.35 4.27 -1.10
C LYS A 159 -30.11 4.19 -0.22
N LYS A 160 -29.28 3.14 -0.36
CA LYS A 160 -28.01 3.03 0.37
C LYS A 160 -27.04 4.15 -0.02
N VAL A 161 -26.87 4.45 -1.31
CA VAL A 161 -26.00 5.54 -1.79
C VAL A 161 -26.50 6.90 -1.33
N LYS A 162 -27.81 7.15 -1.34
CA LYS A 162 -28.39 8.39 -0.78
C LYS A 162 -28.16 8.49 0.73
N ILE A 163 -28.27 7.38 1.45
CA ILE A 163 -27.98 7.32 2.89
C ILE A 163 -26.49 7.58 3.15
N THR A 164 -25.57 6.97 2.38
CA THR A 164 -24.13 7.22 2.54
C THR A 164 -23.77 8.66 2.22
N GLN A 165 -24.31 9.25 1.14
CA GLN A 165 -24.08 10.66 0.81
C GLN A 165 -24.67 11.61 1.86
N ALA A 166 -25.83 11.28 2.43
CA ALA A 166 -26.42 12.06 3.53
C ALA A 166 -25.56 11.97 4.81
N VAL A 167 -25.03 10.78 5.12
CA VAL A 167 -24.10 10.59 6.25
C VAL A 167 -22.79 11.33 5.99
N GLU A 168 -22.22 11.25 4.78
CA GLU A 168 -21.01 12.00 4.39
C GLU A 168 -21.22 13.51 4.52
N ARG A 169 -22.37 14.02 4.08
CA ARG A 169 -22.73 15.43 4.25
C ARG A 169 -22.86 15.82 5.72
N LEU A 170 -23.53 15.01 6.54
CA LEU A 170 -23.63 15.26 7.99
C LEU A 170 -22.27 15.23 8.67
N VAL A 171 -21.39 14.31 8.26
CA VAL A 171 -20.02 14.23 8.76
C VAL A 171 -19.23 15.48 8.36
N GLU A 172 -19.38 15.95 7.13
CA GLU A 172 -18.72 17.18 6.65
C GLU A 172 -19.21 18.41 7.44
N ASP A 173 -20.52 18.54 7.64
CA ASP A 173 -21.11 19.63 8.43
C ASP A 173 -20.58 19.60 9.88
N LEU A 174 -20.48 18.41 10.49
CA LEU A 174 -19.89 18.21 11.83
C LEU A 174 -18.40 18.58 11.88
N ILE A 175 -17.63 18.20 10.85
CA ILE A 175 -16.21 18.55 10.75
C ILE A 175 -16.06 20.06 10.66
N GLN A 176 -16.85 20.74 9.83
CA GLN A 176 -16.82 22.20 9.70
C GLN A 176 -17.22 22.90 11.00
N GLU A 177 -18.23 22.39 11.70
CA GLU A 177 -18.64 22.90 13.02
C GLU A 177 -17.51 22.74 14.05
N SER A 178 -16.85 21.58 14.13
CA SER A 178 -15.71 21.35 15.01
C SER A 178 -14.46 22.15 14.62
N MET A 179 -14.24 22.40 13.32
CA MET A 179 -13.20 23.32 12.84
C MET A 179 -13.47 24.76 13.27
N ALA A 180 -14.72 25.23 13.16
CA ALA A 180 -15.13 26.56 13.61
C ALA A 180 -15.02 26.73 15.14
N LYS A 181 -15.28 25.67 15.90
CA LYS A 181 -15.08 25.63 17.36
C LYS A 181 -13.61 25.62 17.78
N GLY A 182 -12.69 25.27 16.87
CA GLY A 182 -11.27 25.13 17.19
C GLY A 182 -10.94 23.84 17.94
N ASP A 183 -11.80 22.81 17.89
CA ASP A 183 -11.57 21.53 18.58
C ASP A 183 -10.26 20.85 18.13
N PHE A 184 -9.83 21.13 16.90
CA PHE A 184 -8.60 20.62 16.29
C PHE A 184 -7.33 21.38 16.68
N ASP A 185 -7.45 22.48 17.44
CA ASP A 185 -6.33 23.37 17.67
C ASP A 185 -5.29 22.87 18.67
N ASN A 186 -5.65 21.89 19.52
CA ASN A 186 -4.82 21.34 20.59
C ASN A 186 -4.47 19.85 20.41
N LEU A 187 -4.52 19.34 19.17
CA LEU A 187 -4.19 17.94 18.90
C LEU A 187 -2.68 17.69 18.93
N ARG A 188 -2.28 16.53 19.48
CA ARG A 188 -0.89 16.06 19.49
C ARG A 188 -0.39 15.93 18.05
N GLY A 189 0.59 16.75 17.67
CA GLY A 189 1.16 16.76 16.32
C GLY A 189 0.61 17.82 15.37
N LYS A 190 -0.28 18.72 15.83
CA LYS A 190 -0.68 19.90 15.04
C LYS A 190 0.55 20.73 14.65
N GLY A 191 0.65 21.09 13.37
CA GLY A 191 1.77 21.86 12.83
C GLY A 191 3.04 21.06 12.57
N LYS A 192 3.12 19.79 12.99
CA LYS A 192 4.23 18.91 12.61
C LYS A 192 4.03 18.38 11.18
N PRO A 193 5.10 18.26 10.38
CA PRO A 193 5.01 17.66 9.05
C PRO A 193 4.54 16.20 9.16
N LEU A 194 3.64 15.81 8.27
CA LEU A 194 3.09 14.46 8.26
C LEU A 194 4.19 13.46 7.87
N LYS A 195 4.43 12.42 8.69
CA LYS A 195 5.30 11.28 8.36
C LYS A 195 4.64 10.39 7.28
N LYS A 196 4.43 10.92 6.07
CA LYS A 196 3.71 10.26 4.97
C LYS A 196 4.61 9.85 3.79
N PHE A 197 5.90 10.17 3.85
CA PHE A 197 6.83 10.06 2.71
C PHE A 197 8.00 9.09 2.94
N SER A 198 7.96 8.26 4.00
CA SER A 198 9.10 7.45 4.44
C SER A 198 9.56 6.37 3.46
N GLY A 199 8.78 6.04 2.42
CA GLY A 199 9.12 4.98 1.46
C GLY A 199 9.62 5.44 0.09
N TYR A 200 9.35 6.69 -0.32
CA TYR A 200 9.57 7.14 -1.71
C TYR A 200 10.28 8.49 -1.76
N LEU A 201 11.54 8.52 -1.36
CA LEU A 201 12.37 9.74 -1.32
C LEU A 201 12.54 10.42 -2.69
N HIS A 202 12.36 9.67 -3.78
CA HIS A 202 12.57 10.13 -5.16
C HIS A 202 11.32 10.70 -5.83
N ILE A 203 10.14 10.58 -5.20
CA ILE A 203 8.88 11.05 -5.78
C ILE A 203 8.49 12.36 -5.10
N ASP A 204 8.16 13.37 -5.90
CA ASP A 204 7.63 14.63 -5.39
C ASP A 204 6.36 14.40 -4.52
N PRO A 205 6.24 15.02 -3.33
CA PRO A 205 5.09 14.89 -2.44
C PRO A 205 3.72 15.03 -3.12
N MET A 206 3.60 15.95 -4.09
CA MET A 206 2.35 16.17 -4.81
C MET A 206 2.02 14.96 -5.69
N THR A 207 3.01 14.44 -6.42
CA THR A 207 2.87 13.25 -7.26
C THR A 207 2.52 12.00 -6.46
N HIS A 208 3.17 11.80 -5.31
CA HIS A 208 2.84 10.71 -4.40
C HIS A 208 1.38 10.81 -3.90
N ASN A 209 0.94 12.00 -3.51
CA ASN A 209 -0.44 12.21 -3.06
C ASN A 209 -1.47 11.95 -4.17
N ILE A 210 -1.20 12.39 -5.41
CA ILE A 210 -2.07 12.10 -6.56
C ILE A 210 -2.17 10.60 -6.79
N ASN A 211 -1.03 9.90 -6.85
CA ASN A 211 -1.02 8.46 -7.05
C ASN A 211 -1.80 7.75 -5.94
N ARG A 212 -1.65 8.18 -4.68
CA ARG A 212 -2.44 7.66 -3.56
C ARG A 212 -3.94 7.88 -3.77
N ILE A 213 -4.36 9.10 -4.12
CA ILE A 213 -5.77 9.42 -4.38
C ILE A 213 -6.33 8.53 -5.50
N LEU A 214 -5.59 8.34 -6.58
CA LEU A 214 -6.00 7.46 -7.67
C LEU A 214 -6.17 6.00 -7.19
N ILE A 215 -5.20 5.47 -6.45
CA ILE A 215 -5.20 4.10 -5.92
C ILE A 215 -6.36 3.89 -4.92
N ASP A 216 -6.55 4.81 -3.99
CA ASP A 216 -7.62 4.74 -2.98
C ASP A 216 -9.01 4.73 -3.63
N ASN A 217 -9.15 5.40 -4.77
CA ASN A 217 -10.37 5.41 -5.58
C ASN A 217 -10.49 4.20 -6.53
N GLY A 218 -9.51 3.28 -6.51
CA GLY A 218 -9.47 2.10 -7.35
C GLY A 218 -9.23 2.40 -8.83
N TYR A 219 -8.67 3.56 -9.16
CA TYR A 219 -8.32 3.92 -10.54
C TYR A 219 -7.30 2.95 -11.12
N GLN A 220 -7.56 2.45 -12.31
CA GLN A 220 -6.69 1.52 -13.03
C GLN A 220 -6.08 2.22 -14.23
N PRO A 221 -4.74 2.22 -14.38
CA PRO A 221 -4.08 2.75 -15.56
C PRO A 221 -4.62 2.16 -16.87
N GLU A 222 -4.65 2.98 -17.90
CA GLU A 222 -5.17 2.64 -19.23
C GLU A 222 -4.54 1.35 -19.80
N TRP A 223 -3.21 1.20 -19.68
CA TRP A 223 -2.53 0.00 -20.19
C TRP A 223 -3.00 -1.28 -19.49
N ILE A 224 -3.42 -1.25 -18.22
CA ILE A 224 -3.97 -2.42 -17.53
C ILE A 224 -5.33 -2.79 -18.13
N LEU A 225 -6.16 -1.79 -18.43
CA LEU A 225 -7.45 -1.99 -19.08
C LEU A 225 -7.25 -2.58 -20.49
N LEU A 226 -6.37 -1.98 -21.30
CA LEU A 226 -6.02 -2.49 -22.62
C LEU A 226 -5.48 -3.93 -22.56
N GLN A 227 -4.63 -4.24 -21.59
CA GLN A 227 -4.12 -5.60 -21.39
C GLN A 227 -5.26 -6.59 -21.13
N LYS A 228 -6.21 -6.22 -20.27
CA LYS A 228 -7.38 -7.03 -19.96
C LYS A 228 -8.25 -7.24 -21.20
N GLU A 229 -8.50 -6.19 -21.97
CA GLU A 229 -9.27 -6.26 -23.22
C GLU A 229 -8.62 -7.16 -24.26
N ILE A 230 -7.29 -7.08 -24.44
CA ILE A 230 -6.53 -7.97 -25.34
C ILE A 230 -6.70 -9.43 -24.90
N ARG A 231 -6.64 -9.70 -23.59
CA ARG A 231 -6.84 -11.06 -23.04
C ARG A 231 -8.27 -11.58 -23.25
N GLU A 232 -9.27 -10.73 -23.04
CA GLU A 232 -10.68 -11.13 -23.24
C GLU A 232 -11.01 -11.33 -24.71
N THR A 233 -10.50 -10.47 -25.59
CA THR A 233 -10.70 -10.57 -27.05
C THR A 233 -10.07 -11.84 -27.61
N ILE A 234 -8.83 -12.17 -27.26
CA ILE A 234 -8.21 -13.43 -27.71
C ILE A 234 -8.97 -14.66 -27.18
N GLN A 235 -9.45 -14.62 -25.93
CA GLN A 235 -10.27 -15.71 -25.39
C GLN A 235 -11.61 -15.86 -26.15
N ARG A 236 -12.26 -14.75 -26.50
CA ARG A 236 -13.50 -14.75 -27.29
C ARG A 236 -13.25 -15.34 -28.68
N LEU A 237 -12.19 -14.92 -29.36
CA LEU A 237 -11.81 -15.42 -30.68
C LEU A 237 -11.49 -16.93 -30.67
N ARG A 238 -10.74 -17.40 -29.66
CA ARG A 238 -10.45 -18.83 -29.46
C ARG A 238 -11.72 -19.66 -29.28
N LYS A 239 -12.62 -19.21 -28.38
CA LYS A 239 -13.92 -19.87 -28.17
C LYS A 239 -14.76 -19.86 -29.44
N GLY A 240 -14.73 -18.76 -30.21
CA GLY A 240 -15.41 -18.62 -31.48
C GLY A 240 -14.97 -19.65 -32.52
N ILE A 241 -13.66 -19.83 -32.72
CA ILE A 241 -13.14 -20.85 -33.65
C ILE A 241 -13.55 -22.26 -33.22
N VAL A 242 -13.35 -22.61 -31.95
CA VAL A 242 -13.67 -23.96 -31.47
C VAL A 242 -15.18 -24.23 -31.62
N ALA A 243 -16.02 -23.25 -31.33
CA ALA A 243 -17.47 -23.35 -31.54
C ALA A 243 -17.84 -23.49 -33.02
N SER A 244 -17.18 -22.73 -33.91
CA SER A 244 -17.37 -22.88 -35.36
C SER A 244 -16.93 -24.25 -35.84
N ARG A 245 -15.80 -24.78 -35.36
CA ARG A 245 -15.33 -26.12 -35.73
C ARG A 245 -16.28 -27.22 -35.28
N ARG A 246 -16.90 -27.10 -34.10
CA ARG A 246 -17.93 -28.05 -33.63
C ARG A 246 -19.19 -28.08 -34.51
N LYS A 247 -19.51 -26.99 -35.20
CA LYS A 247 -20.70 -26.94 -36.08
C LYS A 247 -20.51 -27.75 -37.36
N PHE A 248 -19.28 -27.84 -37.84
CA PHE A 248 -18.94 -28.62 -39.01
C PHE A 248 -18.38 -29.96 -38.54
N GLY A 249 -19.08 -31.06 -38.75
CA GLY A 249 -18.69 -32.40 -38.26
C GLY A 249 -17.34 -32.90 -38.80
N GLU A 250 -17.06 -34.19 -38.56
CA GLU A 250 -15.80 -34.82 -39.02
C GLU A 250 -15.66 -34.80 -40.55
N GLU A 251 -16.77 -34.93 -41.27
CA GLU A 251 -16.78 -34.89 -42.74
C GLU A 251 -17.30 -33.55 -43.26
N MET A 252 -16.39 -32.77 -43.84
CA MET A 252 -16.69 -31.46 -44.40
C MET A 252 -17.24 -31.59 -45.82
N THR A 253 -18.49 -31.18 -46.06
CA THR A 253 -18.99 -31.02 -47.44
C THR A 253 -18.26 -29.88 -48.17
N PRO A 254 -18.19 -29.89 -49.52
CA PRO A 254 -17.51 -28.82 -50.27
C PRO A 254 -18.07 -27.40 -50.04
N SER A 255 -19.35 -27.30 -49.66
CA SER A 255 -19.99 -26.03 -49.31
C SER A 255 -19.53 -25.53 -47.93
N GLU A 256 -19.46 -26.44 -46.96
CA GLU A 256 -18.96 -26.15 -45.61
C GLU A 256 -17.48 -25.78 -45.63
N GLN A 257 -16.68 -26.38 -46.52
CA GLN A 257 -15.26 -26.00 -46.70
C GLN A 257 -15.11 -24.53 -47.11
N LYS A 258 -15.97 -24.03 -48.00
CA LYS A 258 -15.99 -22.61 -48.40
C LYS A 258 -16.47 -21.69 -47.27
N GLN A 259 -17.36 -22.16 -46.41
CA GLN A 259 -17.79 -21.40 -45.23
C GLN A 259 -16.68 -21.35 -44.18
N TRP A 260 -15.98 -22.46 -43.97
CA TRP A 260 -14.83 -22.54 -43.08
C TRP A 260 -13.68 -21.63 -43.54
N SER A 261 -13.37 -21.61 -44.84
CA SER A 261 -12.31 -20.73 -45.37
C SER A 261 -12.63 -19.25 -45.09
N LYS A 262 -13.89 -18.83 -45.25
CA LYS A 262 -14.35 -17.47 -44.92
C LYS A 262 -14.20 -17.15 -43.42
N ILE A 263 -14.51 -18.10 -42.54
CA ILE A 263 -14.33 -17.93 -41.09
C ILE A 263 -12.84 -17.80 -40.75
N CYS A 264 -11.97 -18.58 -41.39
CA CYS A 264 -10.52 -18.46 -41.24
C CYS A 264 -10.02 -17.09 -41.70
N GLU A 265 -10.50 -16.59 -42.85
CA GLU A 265 -10.15 -15.25 -43.35
C GLU A 265 -10.58 -14.14 -42.38
N GLN A 266 -11.80 -14.22 -41.84
CA GLN A 266 -12.30 -13.28 -40.83
C GLN A 266 -11.45 -13.32 -39.56
N PHE A 267 -11.08 -14.52 -39.10
CA PHE A 267 -10.24 -14.67 -37.93
C PHE A 267 -8.83 -14.09 -38.12
N VAL A 268 -8.24 -14.24 -39.30
CA VAL A 268 -6.95 -13.61 -39.64
C VAL A 268 -7.05 -12.08 -39.56
N GLU A 269 -8.14 -11.51 -40.08
CA GLU A 269 -8.40 -10.07 -39.98
C GLU A 269 -8.61 -9.61 -38.52
N ASP A 270 -9.33 -10.38 -37.72
CA ASP A 270 -9.53 -10.07 -36.30
C ASP A 270 -8.22 -10.15 -35.50
N ILE A 271 -7.34 -11.12 -35.81
CA ILE A 271 -5.99 -11.17 -35.24
C ILE A 271 -5.15 -9.97 -35.69
N ARG A 272 -5.28 -9.53 -36.95
CA ARG A 272 -4.58 -8.33 -37.42
C ARG A 272 -5.02 -7.09 -36.64
N LYS A 273 -6.32 -6.94 -36.36
CA LYS A 273 -6.85 -5.86 -35.51
C LYS A 273 -6.37 -5.99 -34.07
N LEU A 274 -6.34 -7.21 -33.52
CA LEU A 274 -5.82 -7.48 -32.19
C LEU A 274 -4.34 -7.10 -32.09
N ASN A 275 -3.53 -7.44 -33.09
CA ASN A 275 -2.11 -7.11 -33.15
C ASN A 275 -1.89 -5.59 -33.18
N LYS A 276 -2.72 -4.81 -33.89
CA LYS A 276 -2.67 -3.34 -33.80
C LYS A 276 -2.92 -2.83 -32.38
N ARG A 277 -3.83 -3.46 -31.61
CA ARG A 277 -4.05 -3.11 -30.19
C ARG A 277 -2.86 -3.50 -29.31
N VAL A 278 -2.19 -4.61 -29.64
CA VAL A 278 -0.94 -5.03 -28.98
C VAL A 278 0.16 -4.00 -29.23
N ASP A 279 0.27 -3.46 -30.45
CA ASP A 279 1.21 -2.36 -30.74
C ASP A 279 0.89 -1.13 -29.90
N SER A 280 -0.37 -0.68 -29.86
CA SER A 280 -0.78 0.44 -29.00
C SER A 280 -0.48 0.18 -27.53
N PHE A 281 -0.73 -1.03 -27.04
CA PHE A 281 -0.39 -1.43 -25.68
C PHE A 281 1.12 -1.34 -25.43
N ASN A 282 1.94 -1.87 -26.33
CA ASN A 282 3.40 -1.84 -26.20
C ASN A 282 3.99 -0.42 -26.17
N LEU A 283 3.30 0.56 -26.79
CA LEU A 283 3.68 1.97 -26.74
C LEU A 283 3.37 2.64 -25.38
N VAL A 284 2.31 2.19 -24.68
CA VAL A 284 1.86 2.81 -23.43
C VAL A 284 2.48 2.13 -22.19
N VAL A 285 2.89 0.87 -22.31
CA VAL A 285 3.43 0.11 -21.17
C VAL A 285 4.76 0.70 -20.68
N PRO A 286 4.87 1.08 -19.39
CA PRO A 286 6.08 1.71 -18.87
C PRO A 286 7.25 0.75 -18.65
N ILE A 287 7.00 -0.57 -18.61
CA ILE A 287 8.01 -1.59 -18.31
C ILE A 287 8.23 -2.48 -19.52
N LEU A 288 9.45 -2.55 -20.03
CA LEU A 288 9.79 -3.36 -21.21
C LEU A 288 9.42 -4.85 -21.05
N SER A 289 9.61 -5.42 -19.86
CA SER A 289 9.23 -6.82 -19.58
C SER A 289 7.71 -7.07 -19.59
N GLY A 290 6.90 -6.02 -19.51
CA GLY A 290 5.44 -6.09 -19.57
C GLY A 290 4.86 -6.07 -20.98
N GLN A 291 5.69 -5.88 -22.01
CA GLN A 291 5.25 -5.84 -23.40
C GLN A 291 4.76 -7.21 -23.88
N MET A 292 3.86 -7.19 -24.87
CA MET A 292 3.24 -8.38 -25.44
C MET A 292 3.76 -8.65 -26.85
N VAL A 293 3.92 -9.94 -27.16
CA VAL A 293 4.27 -10.40 -28.50
C VAL A 293 2.99 -10.56 -29.34
N HIS A 294 3.13 -10.29 -30.62
CA HIS A 294 2.08 -10.51 -31.62
C HIS A 294 1.54 -11.94 -31.63
N PHE A 295 0.22 -12.05 -31.84
CA PHE A 295 -0.45 -13.32 -32.04
C PHE A 295 -0.37 -13.71 -33.52
N SER A 296 0.05 -14.95 -33.78
CA SER A 296 0.05 -15.54 -35.12
C SER A 296 -1.20 -16.39 -35.33
N ALA A 297 -1.95 -16.15 -36.41
CA ALA A 297 -3.18 -16.87 -36.72
C ALA A 297 -2.96 -18.38 -36.85
N ASP A 298 -1.90 -18.81 -37.54
CA ASP A 298 -1.62 -20.22 -37.80
C ASP A 298 -1.42 -21.02 -36.51
N LYS A 299 -0.67 -20.46 -35.54
CA LYS A 299 -0.47 -21.12 -34.24
C LYS A 299 -1.75 -21.19 -33.43
N GLU A 300 -2.63 -20.20 -33.54
CA GLU A 300 -3.92 -20.19 -32.84
C GLU A 300 -4.92 -21.17 -33.47
N MET A 301 -4.89 -21.33 -34.80
CA MET A 301 -5.66 -22.37 -35.50
C MET A 301 -5.18 -23.77 -35.11
N ALA A 302 -3.86 -24.00 -35.10
CA ALA A 302 -3.29 -25.27 -34.66
C ALA A 302 -3.64 -25.59 -33.19
N ARG A 303 -3.65 -24.57 -32.32
CA ARG A 303 -4.11 -24.72 -30.93
C ARG A 303 -5.60 -25.07 -30.86
N ALA A 304 -6.43 -24.42 -31.67
CA ALA A 304 -7.87 -24.70 -31.69
C ALA A 304 -8.18 -26.12 -32.19
N GLN A 305 -7.42 -26.62 -33.16
CA GLN A 305 -7.51 -28.02 -33.62
C GLN A 305 -7.16 -29.00 -32.49
N LYS A 306 -6.04 -28.80 -31.80
CA LYS A 306 -5.66 -29.63 -30.64
C LYS A 306 -6.70 -29.61 -29.52
N ILE A 307 -7.30 -28.44 -29.26
CA ILE A 307 -8.36 -28.31 -28.25
C ILE A 307 -9.63 -29.06 -28.70
N TYR A 308 -9.95 -29.03 -29.99
CA TYR A 308 -11.08 -29.78 -30.54
C TYR A 308 -10.83 -31.29 -30.46
N GLU A 309 -9.65 -31.77 -30.84
CA GLU A 309 -9.24 -33.18 -30.72
C GLU A 309 -9.36 -33.65 -29.26
N ALA A 310 -8.83 -32.89 -28.31
CA ALA A 310 -8.91 -33.19 -26.88
C ALA A 310 -10.34 -33.08 -26.28
N LEU A 311 -11.31 -32.52 -27.02
CA LEU A 311 -12.73 -32.49 -26.62
C LEU A 311 -13.53 -33.66 -27.20
N MET A 312 -12.97 -34.35 -28.19
CA MET A 312 -13.57 -35.52 -28.85
C MET A 312 -13.02 -36.84 -28.28
N GLU A 313 -11.78 -36.83 -27.77
CA GLU A 313 -11.22 -37.86 -26.87
C GLU A 313 -11.88 -37.83 -25.48
#